data_AF-A0A1D3DP83-F1
#
_entry.id   AF-A0A1D3DP83-F1
#
_cell.length_a   1.000
_cell.length_b   1.000
_cell.length_c   1.000
_cell.angle_alpha   90.00
_cell.angle_beta   90.00
_cell.angle_gamma   90.00
#
_symmetry.space_group_name_H-M   'P 1'
#
loop_
_entity.id
_entity.type
_entity.pdbx_description
1 polymer ?
#
loop_
_entity_poly.entity_id
_entity_poly.type
_entity_poly.pdbx_seq_one_letter_code
_entity_poly.pdbx_strand_id
1 'polypeptide(L)'
;MTRHKGVTAVVAAVAAVAVVAASLLGLWTWWNTNLLGDEAYCGGKLTRAELDSVLGTEGRISSVAAQGGEESPEFRCTVERTSKLLGAEPMENEVSTAVQEPDFAFQTRVWRDPGSMTYFSAGATGAVSETRGWVMLPQK
;
A
#
# COMPACT_ATOMS: atom_id res chain seq x y z
N MET A 1 -36.33 23.53 -41.73
CA MET A 1 -36.42 23.02 -40.34
C MET A 1 -35.78 21.64 -40.12
N THR A 2 -35.40 20.88 -41.16
CA THR A 2 -34.80 19.53 -41.05
C THR A 2 -33.31 19.52 -40.68
N ARG A 3 -32.54 20.54 -41.06
CA ARG A 3 -31.09 20.63 -40.82
C ARG A 3 -30.72 20.74 -39.33
N HIS A 4 -31.51 21.48 -38.54
CA HIS A 4 -31.27 21.64 -37.09
C HIS A 4 -31.49 20.36 -36.29
N LYS A 5 -32.50 19.54 -36.67
CA LYS A 5 -32.78 18.26 -35.99
C LYS A 5 -31.67 17.22 -36.21
N GLY A 6 -31.02 17.24 -37.38
CA GLY A 6 -29.88 16.38 -37.68
C GLY A 6 -28.63 16.77 -36.88
N VAL A 7 -28.36 18.07 -36.75
CA VAL A 7 -27.20 18.57 -35.99
C VAL A 7 -27.36 18.28 -34.49
N THR A 8 -28.55 18.48 -33.90
CA THR A 8 -28.77 18.17 -32.49
C THR A 8 -28.68 16.67 -32.20
N ALA A 9 -29.16 15.80 -33.09
CA ALA A 9 -29.03 14.35 -32.94
C ALA A 9 -27.56 13.89 -32.99
N VAL A 10 -26.77 14.44 -33.90
CA VAL A 10 -25.33 14.14 -33.99
C VAL A 10 -24.59 14.63 -32.75
N VAL A 11 -24.87 15.84 -32.27
CA VAL A 11 -24.25 16.37 -31.04
C VAL A 11 -24.62 15.51 -29.82
N ALA A 12 -25.87 15.08 -29.70
CA ALA A 12 -26.30 14.20 -28.61
C ALA A 12 -25.60 12.83 -28.66
N ALA A 13 -25.47 12.25 -29.86
CA ALA A 13 -24.76 10.98 -30.05
C ALA A 13 -23.27 11.09 -29.69
N VAL A 14 -22.59 12.16 -30.14
CA VAL A 14 -21.18 12.41 -29.80
C VAL A 14 -21.01 12.61 -28.29
N ALA A 15 -21.90 13.37 -27.66
CA ALA A 15 -21.87 13.57 -26.21
C ALA A 15 -22.04 12.24 -25.45
N ALA A 16 -22.98 11.40 -25.87
CA ALA A 16 -23.20 10.09 -25.25
C ALA A 16 -21.96 9.19 -25.37
N VAL A 17 -21.33 9.13 -26.54
CA VAL A 17 -20.09 8.37 -26.75
C VAL A 17 -18.96 8.92 -25.87
N ALA A 18 -18.82 10.23 -25.77
CA ALA A 18 -17.79 10.85 -24.93
C ALA A 18 -17.97 10.50 -23.44
N VAL A 19 -19.21 10.52 -22.94
CA VAL A 19 -19.51 10.13 -21.55
C VAL A 19 -19.16 8.67 -21.29
N VAL A 20 -19.52 7.76 -22.22
CA VAL A 20 -19.18 6.34 -22.09
C VAL A 20 -17.66 6.13 -22.10
N ALA A 21 -16.95 6.77 -23.04
CA ALA A 21 -15.50 6.69 -23.10
C ALA A 21 -14.83 7.20 -21.82
N ALA A 22 -15.26 8.34 -21.29
CA ALA A 22 -14.75 8.89 -20.05
C ALA A 22 -15.00 7.96 -18.85
N SER A 23 -16.17 7.33 -18.79
CA SER A 23 -16.55 6.38 -17.73
C SER A 23 -15.67 5.13 -17.76
N LEU A 24 -15.41 4.59 -18.96
CA LEU A 24 -14.53 3.44 -19.14
C LEU A 24 -13.08 3.77 -18.80
N LEU A 25 -12.59 4.94 -19.20
CA LEU A 25 -11.26 5.41 -18.81
C LEU A 25 -11.16 5.60 -17.30
N GLY A 26 -12.19 6.17 -16.66
CA GLY A 26 -12.24 6.35 -15.20
C GLY A 26 -12.24 5.02 -14.44
N LEU A 27 -13.01 4.03 -14.89
CA LEU A 27 -13.00 2.68 -14.31
C LEU A 27 -11.63 2.01 -14.50
N TRP A 28 -11.05 2.17 -15.70
CA TRP A 28 -9.75 1.60 -16.00
C TRP A 28 -8.65 2.23 -15.14
N THR A 29 -8.63 3.55 -14.97
CA THR A 29 -7.66 4.21 -14.08
C THR A 29 -7.90 3.82 -12.62
N TRP A 30 -9.15 3.71 -12.18
CA TRP A 30 -9.49 3.31 -10.81
C TRP A 30 -9.00 1.90 -10.44
N TRP A 31 -9.10 0.94 -11.37
CA TRP A 31 -8.69 -0.45 -11.12
C TRP A 31 -7.20 -0.71 -11.33
N ASN A 32 -6.53 0.09 -12.16
CA ASN A 32 -5.14 -0.19 -12.56
C ASN A 32 -4.15 0.84 -12.03
N THR A 33 -4.60 1.86 -11.30
CA THR A 33 -3.72 2.87 -10.71
C THR A 33 -4.18 3.25 -9.30
N ASN A 34 -3.24 3.73 -8.48
CA ASN A 34 -3.53 4.24 -7.15
C ASN A 34 -3.73 5.78 -7.14
N LEU A 35 -3.97 6.43 -8.29
CA LEU A 35 -4.03 7.89 -8.40
C LEU A 35 -5.03 8.56 -7.45
N LEU A 36 -6.15 7.89 -7.17
CA LEU A 36 -7.21 8.33 -6.26
C LEU A 36 -7.28 7.44 -5.01
N GLY A 37 -6.17 6.79 -4.66
CA GLY A 37 -6.02 6.01 -3.42
C GLY A 37 -5.73 6.90 -2.22
N ASP A 38 -5.69 6.28 -1.04
CA ASP A 38 -5.32 6.96 0.19
C ASP A 38 -3.83 7.30 0.19
N GLU A 39 -3.44 8.39 0.87
CA GLU A 39 -2.03 8.76 1.02
C GLU A 39 -1.36 8.04 2.20
N ALA A 40 -2.16 7.50 3.11
CA ALA A 40 -1.69 6.74 4.26
C ALA A 40 -2.61 5.55 4.56
N TYR A 41 -2.00 4.45 4.99
CA TYR A 41 -2.63 3.17 5.25
C TYR A 41 -2.32 2.73 6.69
N CYS A 42 -3.03 1.71 7.18
CA CYS A 42 -2.79 1.13 8.50
C CYS A 42 -2.82 2.15 9.66
N GLY A 43 -3.80 3.07 9.67
CA GLY A 43 -3.89 4.11 10.70
C GLY A 43 -2.74 5.12 10.65
N GLY A 44 -2.27 5.46 9.45
CA GLY A 44 -1.21 6.45 9.25
C GLY A 44 0.21 5.93 9.43
N LYS A 45 0.40 4.62 9.66
CA LYS A 45 1.72 4.03 9.92
C LYS A 45 2.52 3.75 8.65
N LEU A 46 1.85 3.57 7.52
CA LEU A 46 2.47 3.33 6.23
C LEU A 46 2.00 4.40 5.25
N THR A 47 2.94 5.07 4.61
CA THR A 47 2.65 6.02 3.55
C THR A 47 2.45 5.28 2.23
N ARG A 48 1.72 5.92 1.31
CA ARG A 48 1.60 5.45 -0.07
C ARG A 48 2.97 5.24 -0.72
N ALA A 49 3.92 6.15 -0.51
CA ALA A 49 5.25 6.06 -1.12
C ALA A 49 6.03 4.82 -0.65
N GLU A 50 5.94 4.47 0.64
CA GLU A 50 6.54 3.24 1.17
C GLU A 50 5.89 2.00 0.55
N LEU A 51 4.57 1.97 0.44
CA LEU A 51 3.87 0.84 -0.19
C LEU A 51 4.15 0.74 -1.69
N ASP A 52 4.19 1.85 -2.41
CA ASP A 52 4.56 1.88 -3.83
C ASP A 52 6.00 1.36 -4.05
N SER A 53 6.91 1.52 -3.07
CA SER A 53 8.27 0.99 -3.15
C SER A 53 8.35 -0.54 -2.97
N VAL A 54 7.39 -1.14 -2.26
CA VAL A 54 7.34 -2.58 -1.95
C VAL A 54 6.44 -3.33 -2.92
N LEU A 55 5.23 -2.80 -3.14
CA LEU A 55 4.19 -3.37 -3.98
C LEU A 55 4.30 -2.87 -5.42
N GLY A 56 5.11 -1.85 -5.72
CA GLY A 56 5.11 -1.21 -7.03
C GLY A 56 3.94 -0.25 -7.22
N THR A 57 4.00 0.54 -8.29
CA THR A 57 3.04 1.63 -8.58
C THR A 57 1.85 1.21 -9.45
N GLU A 58 1.86 -0.04 -9.95
CA GLU A 58 0.91 -0.55 -10.93
C GLU A 58 -0.26 -1.27 -10.25
N GLY A 59 -1.39 -0.60 -10.12
CA GLY A 59 -2.59 -1.15 -9.52
C GLY A 59 -3.17 -0.29 -8.41
N ARG A 60 -4.18 -0.82 -7.76
CA ARG A 60 -4.91 -0.20 -6.66
C ARG A 60 -4.49 -0.80 -5.34
N ILE A 61 -4.07 0.05 -4.40
CA ILE A 61 -3.70 -0.35 -3.04
C ILE A 61 -4.89 -0.14 -2.09
N SER A 62 -5.16 -1.13 -1.24
CA SER A 62 -6.19 -1.09 -0.20
C SER A 62 -5.74 -1.81 1.08
N SER A 63 -6.18 -1.33 2.25
CA SER A 63 -6.04 -2.06 3.50
C SER A 63 -7.14 -3.12 3.61
N VAL A 64 -6.77 -4.40 3.73
CA VAL A 64 -7.73 -5.53 3.80
C VAL A 64 -7.95 -6.03 5.22
N ALA A 65 -6.97 -5.84 6.10
CA ALA A 65 -7.09 -6.15 7.53
C ALA A 65 -6.23 -5.18 8.34
N ALA A 66 -6.76 -4.70 9.46
CA ALA A 66 -6.01 -3.90 10.43
C ALA A 66 -6.46 -4.25 11.85
N GLN A 67 -5.48 -4.43 12.74
CA GLN A 67 -5.65 -4.68 14.16
C GLN A 67 -4.66 -3.81 14.95
N GLY A 68 -5.09 -3.30 16.09
CA GLY A 68 -4.34 -2.33 16.89
C GLY A 68 -4.90 -0.92 16.72
N GLY A 69 -4.97 -0.17 17.82
CA GLY A 69 -5.41 1.23 17.81
C GLY A 69 -4.34 2.14 17.19
N GLU A 70 -4.73 3.34 16.74
CA GLU A 70 -3.82 4.31 16.12
C GLU A 70 -2.64 4.70 17.04
N GLU A 71 -2.87 4.67 18.35
CA GLU A 71 -1.88 4.96 19.39
C GLU A 71 -1.17 3.71 19.95
N SER A 72 -1.54 2.51 19.49
CA SER A 72 -0.93 1.27 19.97
C SER A 72 0.44 1.06 19.34
N PRO A 73 1.50 0.76 20.13
CA PRO A 73 2.80 0.37 19.59
C PRO A 73 2.76 -1.02 18.95
N GLU A 74 1.73 -1.81 19.24
CA GLU A 74 1.47 -3.11 18.62
C GLU A 74 0.34 -2.97 17.61
N PHE A 75 0.61 -3.32 16.37
CA PHE A 75 -0.40 -3.40 15.33
C PHE A 75 -0.09 -4.52 14.36
N ARG A 76 -1.11 -4.98 13.65
CA ARG A 76 -0.98 -5.84 12.47
C ARG A 76 -1.85 -5.27 11.37
N CYS A 77 -1.28 -5.12 10.19
CA CYS A 77 -1.98 -4.60 9.03
C CYS A 77 -1.60 -5.39 7.80
N THR A 78 -2.58 -5.67 6.97
CA THR A 78 -2.40 -6.29 5.66
C THR A 78 -2.91 -5.32 4.61
N VAL A 79 -2.03 -4.99 3.67
CA VAL A 79 -2.36 -4.18 2.51
C VAL A 79 -2.18 -5.02 1.26
N GLU A 80 -3.06 -4.80 0.29
CA GLU A 80 -3.08 -5.52 -0.97
C GLU A 80 -2.98 -4.53 -2.13
N ARG A 81 -2.22 -4.89 -3.16
CA ARG A 81 -2.25 -4.25 -4.47
C ARG A 81 -2.92 -5.18 -5.48
N THR A 82 -4.04 -4.72 -6.04
CA THR A 82 -4.78 -5.44 -7.10
C THR A 82 -4.73 -4.68 -8.42
N SER A 83 -4.81 -5.40 -9.54
CA SER A 83 -4.90 -4.81 -10.87
C SER A 83 -5.79 -5.68 -11.77
N LYS A 84 -6.47 -5.05 -12.73
CA LYS A 84 -7.25 -5.77 -13.75
C LYS A 84 -6.49 -5.91 -15.07
N LEU A 85 -5.25 -5.43 -15.13
CA LEU A 85 -4.35 -5.63 -16.26
C LEU A 85 -4.04 -7.13 -16.40
N LEU A 86 -4.12 -7.65 -17.61
CA LEU A 86 -3.79 -9.04 -17.89
C LEU A 86 -2.32 -9.32 -17.51
N GLY A 87 -2.10 -10.28 -16.61
CA GLY A 87 -0.77 -10.69 -16.15
C GLY A 87 -0.29 -10.03 -14.86
N ALA A 88 -1.03 -9.08 -14.30
CA ALA A 88 -0.70 -8.51 -12.99
C ALA A 88 -1.22 -9.42 -11.86
N GLU A 89 -0.32 -10.12 -11.17
CA GLU A 89 -0.69 -10.89 -9.98
C GLU A 89 -0.99 -9.96 -8.79
N PRO A 90 -2.01 -10.27 -7.98
CA PRO A 90 -2.24 -9.56 -6.73
C PRO A 90 -1.03 -9.73 -5.81
N MET A 91 -0.64 -8.65 -5.15
CA MET A 91 0.45 -8.66 -4.18
C MET A 91 -0.06 -8.23 -2.83
N GLU A 92 0.44 -8.90 -1.79
CA GLU A 92 0.08 -8.63 -0.41
C GLU A 92 1.33 -8.27 0.38
N ASN A 93 1.19 -7.30 1.29
CA ASN A 93 2.19 -6.98 2.28
C ASN A 93 1.53 -6.97 3.67
N GLU A 94 1.99 -7.88 4.53
CA GLU A 94 1.63 -7.89 5.94
C GLU A 94 2.74 -7.21 6.75
N VAL A 95 2.36 -6.22 7.54
CA VAL A 95 3.24 -5.53 8.50
C VAL A 95 2.69 -5.73 9.88
N SER A 96 3.56 -6.14 10.81
CA SER A 96 3.21 -6.25 12.21
C SER A 96 4.31 -5.72 13.12
N THR A 97 3.90 -5.11 14.21
CA THR A 97 4.77 -4.63 15.29
C THR A 97 4.32 -5.25 16.61
N ALA A 98 5.29 -5.47 17.50
CA ALA A 98 5.05 -6.01 18.83
C ALA A 98 6.08 -5.40 19.79
N VAL A 99 5.68 -5.18 21.05
CA VAL A 99 6.62 -4.80 22.10
C VAL A 99 7.15 -6.08 22.74
N GLN A 100 8.48 -6.19 22.84
CA GLN A 100 9.13 -7.37 23.37
C GLN A 100 10.03 -7.01 24.56
N GLU A 101 10.32 -8.00 25.40
CA GLU A 101 11.29 -7.85 26.49
C GLU A 101 12.69 -7.51 25.93
N PRO A 102 13.53 -6.76 26.65
CA PRO A 102 14.80 -6.24 26.12
C PRO A 102 15.78 -7.32 25.63
N ASP A 103 15.65 -8.55 26.10
CA ASP A 103 16.53 -9.67 25.78
C ASP A 103 15.99 -10.56 24.64
N PHE A 104 14.83 -10.23 24.04
CA PHE A 104 14.19 -11.07 23.02
C PHE A 104 15.09 -11.37 21.82
N ALA A 105 15.95 -10.42 21.44
CA ALA A 105 16.91 -10.60 20.36
C ALA A 105 17.88 -11.77 20.64
N PHE A 106 18.14 -12.10 21.90
CA PHE A 106 18.99 -13.24 22.28
C PHE A 106 18.20 -14.56 22.38
N GLN A 107 16.86 -14.50 22.42
CA GLN A 107 16.00 -15.66 22.59
C GLN A 107 15.50 -16.25 21.26
N THR A 108 15.34 -15.44 20.21
CA THR A 108 14.76 -15.91 18.93
C THR A 108 15.79 -16.47 17.95
N ARG A 109 15.39 -17.43 17.11
CA ARG A 109 16.28 -18.05 16.10
C ARG A 109 16.76 -17.06 15.03
N VAL A 110 15.93 -16.10 14.63
CA VAL A 110 16.25 -15.13 13.56
C VAL A 110 17.46 -14.26 13.92
N TRP A 111 17.62 -13.96 15.20
CA TRP A 111 18.66 -13.07 15.72
C TRP A 111 19.85 -13.84 16.33
N ARG A 112 19.87 -15.18 16.23
CA ARG A 112 20.96 -16.01 16.75
C ARG A 112 22.20 -16.02 15.85
N ASP A 113 22.05 -15.70 14.57
CA ASP A 113 23.15 -15.62 13.62
C ASP A 113 23.49 -14.15 13.31
N PRO A 114 24.59 -13.60 13.86
CA PRO A 114 25.01 -12.24 13.56
C PRO A 114 25.34 -12.00 12.09
N GLY A 115 25.70 -13.05 11.34
CA GLY A 115 26.04 -12.93 9.92
C GLY A 115 24.83 -12.66 9.03
N SER A 116 23.61 -12.96 9.49
CA SER A 116 22.37 -12.78 8.73
C SER A 116 21.68 -11.44 9.01
N MET A 117 22.32 -10.52 9.73
CA MET A 117 21.73 -9.23 10.10
C MET A 117 22.68 -8.05 9.87
N THR A 118 22.08 -6.90 9.57
CA THR A 118 22.76 -5.60 9.52
C THR A 118 22.35 -4.78 10.73
N TYR A 119 23.31 -4.12 11.37
CA TYR A 119 23.07 -3.30 12.56
C TYR A 119 22.98 -1.83 12.20
N PHE A 120 22.18 -1.07 12.94
CA PHE A 120 22.15 0.38 12.80
C PHE A 120 23.47 0.99 13.27
N SER A 121 24.02 1.92 12.48
CA SER A 121 25.31 2.55 12.76
C SER A 121 25.22 3.85 13.56
N ALA A 122 24.02 4.43 13.74
CA ALA A 122 23.84 5.73 14.38
C ALA A 122 22.57 5.82 15.23
N GLY A 123 22.74 6.20 16.50
CA GLY A 123 21.69 6.72 17.39
C GLY A 123 20.74 5.69 18.01
N ALA A 124 20.42 4.60 17.32
CA ALA A 124 19.51 3.58 17.80
C ALA A 124 20.19 2.20 17.83
N THR A 125 20.04 1.47 18.95
CA THR A 125 20.50 0.08 19.04
C THR A 125 19.44 -0.80 18.38
N GLY A 126 19.82 -1.56 17.35
CA GLY A 126 18.89 -2.43 16.64
C GLY A 126 19.54 -3.18 15.49
N ALA A 127 18.78 -4.09 14.88
CA ALA A 127 19.23 -4.84 13.71
C ALA A 127 18.08 -5.11 12.75
N VAL A 128 18.43 -5.31 11.48
CA VAL A 128 17.53 -5.67 10.39
C VAL A 128 18.01 -6.95 9.70
N SER A 129 17.06 -7.78 9.32
CA SER A 129 17.21 -8.97 8.48
C SER A 129 16.40 -8.77 7.20
N GLU A 130 16.34 -9.79 6.33
CA GLU A 130 15.53 -9.73 5.11
C GLU A 130 14.03 -9.47 5.36
N THR A 131 13.47 -9.95 6.49
CA THR A 131 12.01 -9.92 6.74
C THR A 131 11.60 -9.31 8.07
N ARG A 132 12.55 -9.00 8.96
CA ARG A 132 12.28 -8.50 10.31
C ARG A 132 13.29 -7.44 10.70
N GLY A 133 12.89 -6.55 11.59
CA GLY A 133 13.77 -5.59 12.25
C GLY A 133 13.41 -5.45 13.71
N TRP A 134 14.37 -4.96 14.50
CA TRP A 134 14.12 -4.53 15.86
C TRP A 134 14.93 -3.30 16.20
N VAL A 135 14.39 -2.51 17.12
CA VAL A 135 15.03 -1.34 17.67
C VAL A 135 14.76 -1.28 19.17
N MET A 136 15.79 -0.96 19.93
CA MET A 136 15.69 -0.72 21.36
C MET A 136 15.08 0.67 21.57
N LEU A 137 13.95 0.69 22.25
CA LEU A 137 13.31 1.93 22.65
C LEU A 137 14.13 2.60 23.77
N PRO A 138 14.24 3.94 23.78
CA PRO A 138 14.91 4.64 24.86
C PRO A 138 14.19 4.41 26.19
N GLN A 139 14.96 4.44 27.29
CA GLN A 139 14.36 4.52 28.62
C GLN A 139 13.64 5.87 28.74
N LYS A 140 12.49 5.88 29.41
CA LYS A 140 11.72 7.10 29.68
C LYS A 140 12.50 8.07 30.56
#